data_AF-G5DZ76-F1
#
_entry.id   AF-G5DZ76-F1
#
_cell.length_a   1.000
_cell.length_b   1.000
_cell.length_c   1.000
_cell.angle_alpha   90.00
_cell.angle_beta   90.00
_cell.angle_gamma   90.00
#
_symmetry.space_group_name_H-M   'P 1'
#
loop_
_entity.id
_entity.type
_entity.pdbx_description
1 polymer ?
#
loop_
_entity_poly.entity_id
_entity_poly.type
_entity_poly.pdbx_seq_one_letter_code
_entity_poly.pdbx_strand_id
1 'polypeptide(L)'
;DRISRVIGQKPHHFLRRGTFFSHRDMHQILDAYGKKKPFYLYTGRGPSSEAMHVGHLIPFIFTKWLQEAFNVPLVVQLTDDEKYLWKDLTVEKAYQYAIENAKDIIACGFDVNKTFIFSDLDYMGTSSGFYKNVVKVQKHVTFNQVKGIFGFTDSDCIIQCLIPCAIDQDPYFRMTRDVAPRIDDEKLEQIRQDYTSGALLTGELKKILIDTLQPMIAAHQERRKQITEETVKQFMTPRKLAFD
;
A
#
# COMPACT_ATOMS: atom_id res chain seq x y z
N ASP A 1 -0.46 -20.15 10.62
CA ASP A 1 0.30 -21.39 10.31
C ASP A 1 0.46 -21.70 8.83
N ARG A 2 -0.62 -21.79 8.03
CA ARG A 2 -0.51 -22.15 6.60
C ARG A 2 0.42 -21.23 5.81
N ILE A 3 0.31 -19.91 5.97
CA ILE A 3 1.21 -18.94 5.33
C ILE A 3 2.66 -19.29 5.65
N SER A 4 3.02 -19.44 6.93
CA SER A 4 4.39 -19.77 7.37
C SER A 4 4.95 -21.02 6.71
N ARG A 5 4.15 -22.09 6.62
CA ARG A 5 4.56 -23.34 5.96
C ARG A 5 4.80 -23.16 4.46
N VAL A 6 3.98 -22.35 3.81
CA VAL A 6 4.06 -22.10 2.36
C VAL A 6 5.27 -21.25 2.00
N ILE A 7 5.57 -20.21 2.79
CA ILE A 7 6.68 -19.29 2.53
C ILE A 7 8.00 -19.71 3.20
N GLY A 8 7.98 -20.72 4.07
CA GLY A 8 9.17 -21.22 4.78
C GLY A 8 9.79 -20.25 5.79
N GLN A 9 9.05 -19.21 6.24
CA GLN A 9 9.53 -18.21 7.18
C GLN A 9 8.46 -17.79 8.21
N LYS A 10 8.90 -17.12 9.29
CA LYS A 10 8.01 -16.59 10.33
C LYS A 10 7.04 -15.55 9.69
N PRO A 11 5.72 -15.64 9.90
CA PRO A 11 4.77 -14.65 9.38
C PRO A 11 5.09 -13.25 9.88
N HIS A 12 4.81 -12.22 9.10
CA HIS A 12 4.98 -10.83 9.53
C HIS A 12 4.25 -10.55 10.86
N HIS A 13 4.78 -9.66 11.69
CA HIS A 13 4.16 -9.32 12.98
C HIS A 13 2.76 -8.72 12.81
N PHE A 14 2.47 -8.07 11.68
CA PHE A 14 1.12 -7.64 11.34
C PHE A 14 0.10 -8.78 11.22
N LEU A 15 0.51 -9.97 10.77
CA LEU A 15 -0.36 -11.14 10.79
C LEU A 15 -0.47 -11.70 12.20
N ARG A 16 0.66 -11.83 12.91
CA ARG A 16 0.69 -12.41 14.27
C ARG A 16 -0.09 -11.59 15.29
N ARG A 17 -0.09 -10.26 15.15
CA ARG A 17 -0.77 -9.30 16.03
C ARG A 17 -2.15 -8.90 15.51
N GLY A 18 -2.61 -9.55 14.44
CA GLY A 18 -3.91 -9.33 13.82
C GLY A 18 -4.08 -7.95 13.19
N THR A 19 -3.03 -7.19 12.87
CA THR A 19 -3.11 -5.93 12.13
C THR A 19 -3.78 -6.14 10.78
N PHE A 20 -3.31 -7.13 10.03
CA PHE A 20 -4.03 -7.66 8.88
C PHE A 20 -4.83 -8.88 9.38
N PHE A 21 -6.10 -8.65 9.75
CA PHE A 21 -6.97 -9.66 10.37
C PHE A 21 -7.98 -10.28 9.42
N SER A 22 -8.28 -9.63 8.30
CA SER A 22 -9.30 -10.06 7.34
C SER A 22 -8.67 -10.40 6.00
N HIS A 23 -9.28 -11.33 5.28
CA HIS A 23 -8.90 -11.68 3.92
C HIS A 23 -10.10 -12.19 3.13
N ARG A 24 -9.98 -12.17 1.80
CA ARG A 24 -10.85 -12.90 0.87
C ARG A 24 -9.97 -13.74 -0.03
N ASP A 25 -10.35 -15.00 -0.25
CA ASP A 25 -9.69 -15.94 -1.16
C ASP A 25 -8.18 -16.17 -0.98
N MET A 26 -7.60 -15.78 0.17
CA MET A 26 -6.18 -16.03 0.47
C MET A 26 -5.82 -17.52 0.38
N HIS A 27 -6.74 -18.42 0.70
CA HIS A 27 -6.53 -19.86 0.53
C HIS A 27 -6.30 -20.24 -0.94
N GLN A 28 -7.02 -19.64 -1.88
CA GLN A 28 -6.86 -19.91 -3.31
C GLN A 28 -5.48 -19.46 -3.81
N ILE A 29 -5.01 -18.30 -3.33
CA ILE A 29 -3.66 -17.79 -3.62
C ILE A 29 -2.60 -18.77 -3.10
N LEU A 30 -2.75 -19.25 -1.86
CA LEU A 30 -1.82 -20.22 -1.28
C LEU A 30 -1.84 -21.57 -2.00
N ASP A 31 -3.01 -22.02 -2.48
CA ASP A 31 -3.13 -23.23 -3.31
C ASP A 31 -2.48 -23.04 -4.68
N ALA A 32 -2.67 -21.89 -5.32
CA ALA A 32 -2.03 -21.56 -6.58
C ALA A 32 -0.50 -21.52 -6.44
N TYR A 33 0.00 -20.86 -5.40
CA TYR A 33 1.42 -20.79 -5.11
C TYR A 33 2.03 -22.16 -4.82
N GLY A 34 1.35 -23.00 -4.03
CA GLY A 34 1.78 -24.39 -3.78
C GLY A 34 1.84 -25.25 -5.06
N LYS A 35 1.03 -24.90 -6.07
CA LYS A 35 1.04 -25.51 -7.41
C LYS A 35 1.97 -24.82 -8.40
N LYS A 36 2.84 -23.91 -7.94
CA LYS A 36 3.75 -23.10 -8.76
C LYS A 36 3.05 -22.27 -9.84
N LYS A 37 1.76 -21.92 -9.63
CA LYS A 37 1.04 -21.02 -10.51
C LYS A 37 1.42 -19.57 -10.17
N PRO A 38 1.69 -18.73 -11.18
CA PRO A 38 2.06 -17.34 -10.93
C PRO A 38 0.87 -16.55 -10.39
N PHE A 39 1.18 -15.57 -9.55
CA PHE A 39 0.27 -14.49 -9.16
C PHE A 39 1.10 -13.21 -8.98
N TYR A 40 0.43 -12.07 -8.88
CA TYR A 40 1.09 -10.79 -8.65
C TYR A 40 0.38 -10.02 -7.54
N LEU A 41 1.09 -9.07 -6.94
CA LEU A 41 0.55 -8.16 -5.94
C LEU A 41 0.06 -6.87 -6.62
N TYR A 42 -1.04 -6.34 -6.11
CA TYR A 42 -1.58 -5.05 -6.52
C TYR A 42 -1.92 -4.22 -5.28
N THR A 43 -1.44 -2.99 -5.24
CA THR A 43 -1.82 -1.99 -4.23
C THR A 43 -1.84 -0.61 -4.89
N GLY A 44 -2.26 0.42 -4.17
CA GLY A 44 -2.24 1.78 -4.70
C GLY A 44 -2.24 2.85 -3.64
N ARG A 45 -2.09 4.10 -4.08
CA ARG A 45 -2.14 5.29 -3.25
C ARG A 45 -2.73 6.44 -4.07
N GLY A 46 -3.76 7.07 -3.52
CA GLY A 46 -4.23 8.35 -4.03
C GLY A 46 -3.39 9.52 -3.48
N PRO A 47 -2.59 10.20 -4.29
CA PRO A 47 -1.61 11.19 -3.83
C PRO A 47 -2.28 12.54 -3.52
N SER A 48 -2.72 12.72 -2.27
CA SER A 48 -3.42 13.94 -1.82
C SER A 48 -2.52 15.07 -1.34
N SER A 49 -1.23 14.80 -1.12
CA SER A 49 -0.24 15.72 -0.56
C SER A 49 1.17 15.25 -0.92
N GLU A 50 2.17 16.12 -0.79
CA GLU A 50 3.56 15.83 -1.13
C GLU A 50 4.20 14.75 -0.23
N ALA A 51 3.78 14.68 1.04
CA ALA A 51 4.36 13.77 2.01
C ALA A 51 3.36 12.72 2.51
N MET A 52 3.85 11.50 2.70
CA MET A 52 3.14 10.44 3.41
C MET A 52 3.41 10.49 4.92
N HIS A 53 2.37 10.28 5.75
CA HIS A 53 2.56 9.99 7.17
C HIS A 53 2.72 8.48 7.44
N VAL A 54 3.17 8.12 8.64
CA VAL A 54 3.47 6.72 9.04
C VAL A 54 2.31 5.75 8.78
N GLY A 55 1.05 6.17 8.97
CA GLY A 55 -0.12 5.33 8.67
C GLY A 55 -0.17 4.84 7.21
N HIS A 56 0.25 5.67 6.25
CA HIS A 56 0.28 5.29 4.84
C HIS A 56 1.35 4.24 4.54
N LEU A 57 2.36 4.10 5.40
CA LEU A 57 3.44 3.13 5.19
C LEU A 57 3.02 1.71 5.56
N ILE A 58 1.97 1.53 6.38
CA ILE A 58 1.57 0.20 6.88
C ILE A 58 1.24 -0.77 5.72
N PRO A 59 0.40 -0.42 4.72
CA PRO A 59 0.16 -1.27 3.57
C PRO A 59 1.42 -1.57 2.75
N PHE A 60 2.30 -0.57 2.56
CA PHE A 60 3.52 -0.76 1.76
C PHE A 60 4.57 -1.60 2.47
N ILE A 61 4.75 -1.46 3.79
CA ILE A 61 5.62 -2.32 4.61
C ILE A 61 5.16 -3.77 4.49
N PHE A 62 3.85 -4.01 4.61
CA PHE A 62 3.31 -5.36 4.49
C PHE A 62 3.45 -5.92 3.08
N THR A 63 3.17 -5.10 2.06
CA THR A 63 3.30 -5.48 0.65
C THR A 63 4.75 -5.79 0.28
N LYS A 64 5.71 -5.03 0.81
CA LYS A 64 7.14 -5.30 0.65
C LYS A 64 7.52 -6.66 1.24
N TRP A 65 7.04 -6.96 2.45
CA TRP A 65 7.23 -8.28 3.05
C TRP A 65 6.58 -9.39 2.21
N LEU A 66 5.37 -9.19 1.68
CA LEU A 66 4.71 -10.16 0.79
C LEU A 66 5.51 -10.39 -0.49
N GLN A 67 6.02 -9.33 -1.12
CA GLN A 67 6.84 -9.42 -2.32
C GLN A 67 8.09 -10.28 -2.06
N GLU A 68 8.77 -10.08 -0.93
CA GLU A 68 9.93 -10.89 -0.55
C GLU A 68 9.56 -12.33 -0.20
N ALA A 69 8.49 -12.50 0.58
CA ALA A 69 8.03 -13.81 1.06
C ALA A 69 7.61 -14.75 -0.06
N PHE A 70 6.92 -14.20 -1.07
CA PHE A 70 6.39 -14.99 -2.18
C PHE A 70 7.24 -14.89 -3.45
N ASN A 71 8.15 -13.92 -3.53
CA ASN A 71 8.95 -13.63 -4.71
C ASN A 71 8.08 -13.45 -5.97
N VAL A 72 7.22 -12.43 -5.96
CA VAL A 72 6.22 -12.16 -6.99
C VAL A 72 6.28 -10.73 -7.53
N PRO A 73 5.81 -10.46 -8.76
CA PRO A 73 5.72 -9.11 -9.27
C PRO A 73 4.70 -8.27 -8.48
N LEU A 74 4.95 -6.98 -8.41
CA LEU A 74 4.10 -5.98 -7.77
C LEU A 74 3.78 -4.86 -8.74
N VAL A 75 2.52 -4.45 -8.73
CA VAL A 75 2.04 -3.25 -9.42
C VAL A 75 1.47 -2.28 -8.38
N VAL A 76 1.90 -1.01 -8.43
CA VAL A 76 1.43 0.07 -7.55
C VAL A 76 0.78 1.16 -8.39
N GLN A 77 -0.52 1.37 -8.21
CA GLN A 77 -1.26 2.45 -8.87
C GLN A 77 -1.19 3.74 -8.05
N LEU A 78 -0.93 4.86 -8.72
CA LEU A 78 -1.05 6.20 -8.18
C LEU A 78 -2.24 6.90 -8.84
N THR A 79 -3.34 7.02 -8.09
CA THR A 79 -4.62 7.55 -8.58
C THR A 79 -4.62 9.08 -8.57
N ASP A 80 -3.72 9.69 -9.34
CA ASP A 80 -3.63 11.14 -9.50
C ASP A 80 -4.80 11.72 -10.28
N ASP A 81 -5.38 10.97 -11.22
CA ASP A 81 -6.66 11.28 -11.86
C ASP A 81 -7.81 11.36 -10.84
N GLU A 82 -7.94 10.39 -9.92
CA GLU A 82 -8.91 10.42 -8.82
C GLU A 82 -8.71 11.69 -7.98
N LYS A 83 -7.47 12.02 -7.60
CA LYS A 83 -7.23 13.22 -6.79
C LYS A 83 -7.50 14.52 -7.52
N TYR A 84 -7.24 14.57 -8.81
CA TYR A 84 -7.67 15.69 -9.65
C TYR A 84 -9.21 15.84 -9.66
N LEU A 85 -9.96 14.73 -9.73
CA LEU A 85 -11.42 14.77 -9.77
C LEU A 85 -12.07 15.15 -8.43
N TRP A 86 -11.46 14.75 -7.32
CA TRP A 86 -12.02 14.92 -5.97
C TRP A 86 -11.49 16.13 -5.21
N LYS A 87 -10.44 16.80 -5.70
CA LYS A 87 -9.80 17.94 -5.04
C LYS A 87 -9.63 19.09 -6.02
N ASP A 88 -9.52 20.30 -5.47
CA ASP A 88 -9.17 21.49 -6.23
C ASP A 88 -7.66 21.48 -6.54
N LEU A 89 -7.28 20.72 -7.57
CA LEU A 89 -5.90 20.54 -8.02
C LEU A 89 -5.84 20.67 -9.54
N THR A 90 -4.70 21.12 -10.08
CA THR A 90 -4.42 20.96 -11.51
C THR A 90 -3.89 19.55 -11.78
N VAL A 91 -3.97 19.11 -13.04
CA VAL A 91 -3.42 17.82 -13.49
C VAL A 91 -1.92 17.72 -13.20
N GLU A 92 -1.18 18.80 -13.44
CA GLU A 92 0.27 18.88 -13.20
C GLU A 92 0.58 18.74 -11.71
N LYS A 93 -0.25 19.34 -10.83
CA LYS A 93 -0.06 19.26 -9.39
C LYS A 93 -0.38 17.86 -8.86
N ALA A 94 -1.44 17.23 -9.35
CA ALA A 94 -1.78 15.85 -9.01
C ALA A 94 -0.67 14.88 -9.44
N TYR A 95 -0.14 15.03 -10.67
CA TYR A 95 0.98 14.25 -11.16
C TYR A 95 2.26 14.50 -10.34
N GLN A 96 2.55 15.76 -9.97
CA GLN A 96 3.67 16.07 -9.08
C GLN A 96 3.55 15.34 -7.73
N TYR A 97 2.36 15.27 -7.14
CA TYR A 97 2.15 14.51 -5.91
C TYR A 97 2.35 13.01 -6.12
N ALA A 98 1.93 12.46 -7.27
CA ALA A 98 2.22 11.07 -7.61
C ALA A 98 3.74 10.80 -7.59
N ILE A 99 4.54 11.65 -8.24
CA ILE A 99 6.01 11.52 -8.26
C ILE A 99 6.62 11.59 -6.85
N GLU A 100 6.18 12.54 -6.01
CA GLU A 100 6.70 12.64 -4.64
C GLU A 100 6.29 11.45 -3.74
N ASN A 101 5.06 10.95 -3.91
CA ASN A 101 4.60 9.76 -3.18
C ASN A 101 5.30 8.49 -3.69
N ALA A 102 5.66 8.43 -4.98
CA ALA A 102 6.47 7.34 -5.52
C ALA A 102 7.83 7.25 -4.82
N LYS A 103 8.47 8.37 -4.49
CA LYS A 103 9.73 8.39 -3.72
C LYS A 103 9.57 7.77 -2.33
N ASP A 104 8.50 8.11 -1.62
CA ASP A 104 8.18 7.53 -0.31
C ASP A 104 7.90 6.01 -0.43
N ILE A 105 7.16 5.59 -1.45
CA ILE A 105 6.87 4.17 -1.70
C ILE A 105 8.16 3.40 -2.00
N ILE A 106 9.02 3.92 -2.89
CA ILE A 106 10.32 3.31 -3.22
C ILE A 106 11.21 3.23 -1.97
N ALA A 107 11.17 4.23 -1.09
CA ALA A 107 11.90 4.23 0.18
C ALA A 107 11.42 3.16 1.18
N CYS A 108 10.32 2.43 0.91
CA CYS A 108 9.97 1.21 1.64
C CYS A 108 10.90 0.02 1.29
N GLY A 109 11.67 0.11 0.19
CA GLY A 109 12.68 -0.87 -0.21
C GLY A 109 12.12 -1.98 -1.09
N PHE A 110 11.25 -1.63 -2.05
CA PHE A 110 10.78 -2.57 -3.08
C PHE A 110 11.89 -2.91 -4.08
N ASP A 111 11.86 -4.12 -4.63
CA ASP A 111 12.80 -4.55 -5.68
C ASP A 111 12.40 -3.91 -7.01
N VAL A 112 13.29 -3.08 -7.59
CA VAL A 112 13.06 -2.43 -8.89
C VAL A 112 12.86 -3.47 -10.00
N ASN A 113 13.43 -4.65 -9.92
CA ASN A 113 13.25 -5.65 -10.98
C ASN A 113 11.88 -6.33 -10.93
N LYS A 114 11.13 -6.15 -9.83
CA LYS A 114 9.86 -6.83 -9.56
C LYS A 114 8.70 -5.88 -9.33
N THR A 115 8.92 -4.57 -9.42
CA THR A 115 7.92 -3.56 -9.05
C THR A 115 7.71 -2.56 -10.16
N PHE A 116 6.46 -2.41 -10.57
CA PHE A 116 6.01 -1.36 -11.49
C PHE A 116 5.10 -0.40 -10.74
N ILE A 117 5.47 0.88 -10.69
CA ILE A 117 4.65 1.96 -10.12
C ILE A 117 4.11 2.77 -11.29
N PHE A 118 2.88 3.25 -11.27
CA PHE A 118 2.40 4.07 -12.38
C PHE A 118 1.42 5.14 -11.92
N SER A 119 1.48 6.29 -12.59
CA SER A 119 0.45 7.33 -12.54
C SER A 119 -0.67 6.92 -13.51
N ASP A 120 -1.93 7.08 -13.10
CA ASP A 120 -3.07 6.81 -13.98
C ASP A 120 -3.08 7.80 -15.15
N LEU A 121 -2.82 9.09 -14.88
CA LEU A 121 -2.75 10.13 -15.91
C LEU A 121 -1.72 9.82 -17.01
N ASP A 122 -0.57 9.25 -16.65
CA ASP A 122 0.50 8.91 -17.60
C ASP A 122 0.30 7.53 -18.26
N TYR A 123 -0.02 6.51 -17.47
CA TYR A 123 -0.09 5.12 -17.96
C TYR A 123 -1.29 4.85 -18.85
N MET A 124 -2.40 5.56 -18.63
CA MET A 124 -3.60 5.43 -19.47
C MET A 124 -3.29 5.72 -20.95
N GLY A 125 -2.41 6.69 -21.22
CA GLY A 125 -2.01 7.10 -22.57
C GLY A 125 -0.96 6.20 -23.22
N THR A 126 -0.22 5.41 -22.43
CA THR A 126 0.92 4.61 -22.92
C THR A 126 0.64 3.11 -23.00
N SER A 127 -0.42 2.63 -22.31
CA SER A 127 -0.76 1.20 -22.28
C SER A 127 -1.75 0.80 -23.36
N SER A 128 -1.37 -0.16 -24.22
CA SER A 128 -2.23 -0.72 -25.27
C SER A 128 -3.38 -1.59 -24.74
N GLY A 129 -3.36 -1.94 -23.44
CA GLY A 129 -4.30 -2.84 -22.79
C GLY A 129 -5.12 -2.20 -21.66
N PHE A 130 -4.56 -1.23 -20.93
CA PHE A 130 -5.19 -0.67 -19.73
C PHE A 130 -6.57 -0.05 -20.03
N TYR A 131 -6.63 0.89 -20.99
CA TYR A 131 -7.90 1.52 -21.37
C TYR A 131 -8.93 0.52 -21.94
N LYS A 132 -8.48 -0.52 -22.66
CA LYS A 132 -9.40 -1.58 -23.15
C LYS A 132 -10.07 -2.33 -22.00
N ASN A 133 -9.35 -2.55 -20.89
CA ASN A 133 -9.93 -3.17 -19.69
C ASN A 133 -10.86 -2.21 -18.96
N VAL A 134 -10.51 -0.92 -18.88
CA VAL A 134 -11.40 0.13 -18.36
C VAL A 134 -12.74 0.11 -19.09
N VAL A 135 -12.72 0.13 -20.44
CA VAL A 135 -13.94 0.07 -21.26
C VAL A 135 -14.74 -1.22 -21.03
N LYS A 136 -14.07 -2.37 -20.89
CA LYS A 136 -14.75 -3.65 -20.57
C LYS A 136 -15.46 -3.56 -19.23
N VAL A 137 -14.83 -3.02 -18.18
CA VAL A 137 -15.47 -2.88 -16.86
C VAL A 137 -16.64 -1.90 -16.95
N GLN A 138 -16.42 -0.71 -17.53
CA GLN A 138 -17.44 0.32 -17.67
C GLN A 138 -18.69 -0.15 -18.41
N LYS A 139 -18.55 -1.01 -19.42
CA LYS A 139 -19.71 -1.61 -20.13
C LYS A 139 -20.61 -2.46 -19.24
N HIS A 140 -20.07 -3.06 -18.17
CA HIS A 140 -20.80 -4.00 -17.30
C HIS A 140 -21.18 -3.41 -15.94
N VAL A 141 -20.92 -2.13 -15.72
CA VAL A 141 -21.27 -1.41 -14.49
C VAL A 141 -22.21 -0.26 -14.85
N THR A 142 -23.44 -0.35 -14.36
CA THR A 142 -24.47 0.67 -14.56
C THR A 142 -24.33 1.81 -13.57
N PHE A 143 -24.87 2.97 -13.92
CA PHE A 143 -24.88 4.12 -13.02
C PHE A 143 -25.62 3.82 -11.70
N ASN A 144 -26.76 3.12 -11.75
CA ASN A 144 -27.49 2.71 -10.55
C ASN A 144 -26.65 1.86 -9.59
N GLN A 145 -25.78 0.98 -10.11
CA GLN A 145 -24.87 0.20 -9.29
C GLN A 145 -23.84 1.11 -8.59
N VAL A 146 -23.25 2.07 -9.30
CA VAL A 146 -22.27 2.96 -8.66
C VAL A 146 -22.91 3.93 -7.66
N LYS A 147 -24.16 4.38 -7.89
CA LYS A 147 -24.92 5.14 -6.87
C LYS A 147 -25.11 4.31 -5.60
N GLY A 148 -25.50 3.04 -5.74
CA GLY A 148 -25.73 2.15 -4.60
C GLY A 148 -24.45 1.76 -3.84
N ILE A 149 -23.33 1.61 -4.53
CA ILE A 149 -22.06 1.18 -3.92
C ILE A 149 -21.26 2.36 -3.36
N PHE A 150 -21.15 3.46 -4.10
CA PHE A 150 -20.25 4.58 -3.78
C PHE A 150 -20.99 5.84 -3.32
N GLY A 151 -22.32 5.86 -3.40
CA GLY A 151 -23.13 7.01 -2.98
C GLY A 151 -23.16 8.17 -3.97
N PHE A 152 -22.78 7.95 -5.23
CA PHE A 152 -22.85 9.00 -6.25
C PHE A 152 -24.27 9.50 -6.50
N THR A 153 -24.35 10.76 -6.93
CA THR A 153 -25.56 11.51 -7.24
C THR A 153 -25.54 11.94 -8.70
N ASP A 154 -26.70 12.40 -9.19
CA ASP A 154 -26.82 12.90 -10.57
C ASP A 154 -26.08 14.24 -10.79
N SER A 155 -25.54 14.84 -9.72
CA SER A 155 -24.76 16.09 -9.74
C SER A 155 -23.25 15.86 -9.74
N ASP A 156 -22.78 14.63 -9.50
CA ASP A 156 -21.36 14.32 -9.54
C ASP A 156 -20.84 14.29 -10.97
N CYS A 157 -19.57 14.64 -11.16
CA CYS A 157 -19.01 14.66 -12.51
C CYS A 157 -18.90 13.23 -13.08
N ILE A 158 -19.10 13.11 -14.40
CA ILE A 158 -19.18 11.81 -15.09
C ILE A 158 -17.92 10.96 -14.85
N ILE A 159 -16.74 11.59 -14.86
CA ILE A 159 -15.45 10.89 -14.68
C ILE A 159 -15.30 10.36 -13.26
N GLN A 160 -15.77 11.08 -12.25
CA GLN A 160 -15.76 10.62 -10.85
C GLN A 160 -16.62 9.37 -10.65
N CYS A 161 -17.72 9.24 -11.41
CA CYS A 161 -18.55 8.03 -11.42
C CYS A 161 -17.93 6.86 -12.21
N LEU A 162 -16.98 7.14 -13.12
CA LEU A 162 -16.28 6.16 -13.97
C LEU A 162 -15.03 5.57 -13.31
N ILE A 163 -14.52 6.20 -12.25
CA ILE A 163 -13.44 5.70 -11.40
C ILE A 163 -14.01 5.38 -10.01
N PRO A 164 -14.78 4.30 -9.88
CA PRO A 164 -15.27 3.86 -8.58
C PRO A 164 -14.15 3.18 -7.78
N CYS A 165 -13.49 3.93 -6.91
CA CYS A 165 -12.69 3.39 -5.81
C CYS A 165 -13.41 3.64 -4.48
N ALA A 166 -13.84 2.55 -3.84
CA ALA A 166 -14.30 2.44 -2.44
C ALA A 166 -14.01 1.00 -2.02
N ILE A 167 -13.99 0.62 -0.76
CA ILE A 167 -14.40 1.26 0.49
C ILE A 167 -13.09 1.44 1.27
N ASP A 168 -12.93 2.56 1.95
CA ASP A 168 -12.02 2.80 3.07
C ASP A 168 -10.89 1.77 3.18
N GLN A 169 -9.68 2.19 2.83
CA GLN A 169 -8.43 1.52 3.18
C GLN A 169 -8.39 1.39 4.72
N ASP A 170 -9.12 0.40 5.25
CA ASP A 170 -9.25 0.09 6.67
C ASP A 170 -7.95 -0.60 7.07
N PRO A 171 -6.99 0.19 7.56
CA PRO A 171 -7.01 0.47 8.99
C PRO A 171 -6.51 1.87 9.32
N TYR A 172 -7.38 2.73 9.86
CA TYR A 172 -6.96 3.96 10.53
C TYR A 172 -7.17 3.93 12.04
N PHE A 173 -6.88 2.81 12.72
CA PHE A 173 -6.65 2.83 14.18
C PHE A 173 -5.73 1.69 14.64
N ARG A 174 -4.49 1.60 14.10
CA ARG A 174 -3.48 0.65 14.62
C ARG A 174 -2.04 1.15 14.61
N MET A 175 -1.81 2.43 14.31
CA MET A 175 -0.46 3.01 14.23
C MET A 175 0.35 2.80 15.53
N THR A 176 -0.29 2.71 16.70
CA THR A 176 0.41 2.44 17.97
C THR A 176 0.84 0.97 18.15
N ARG A 177 0.24 0.02 17.43
CA ARG A 177 0.60 -1.43 17.46
C ARG A 177 1.55 -1.81 16.32
N ASP A 178 1.59 -1.03 15.25
CA ASP A 178 2.23 -1.37 13.98
C ASP A 178 3.68 -0.87 13.84
N VAL A 179 4.14 0.01 14.72
CA VAL A 179 5.52 0.52 14.71
C VAL A 179 6.48 -0.41 15.48
N ALA A 180 6.05 -1.63 15.78
CA ALA A 180 6.85 -2.58 16.53
C ALA A 180 7.49 -3.71 15.67
N PRO A 181 8.16 -3.46 14.52
CA PRO A 181 9.11 -4.44 13.98
C PRO A 181 10.30 -4.69 14.93
N ARG A 182 10.61 -3.72 15.82
CA ARG A 182 11.78 -3.74 16.72
C ARG A 182 11.48 -4.17 18.15
N ILE A 183 10.20 -4.33 18.51
CA ILE A 183 9.80 -4.83 19.82
C ILE A 183 9.36 -6.28 19.60
N ASP A 184 10.08 -7.20 20.24
CA ASP A 184 9.73 -8.62 20.24
C ASP A 184 8.32 -8.84 20.82
N ASP A 185 7.65 -9.92 20.42
CA ASP A 185 6.29 -10.23 20.87
C ASP A 185 6.25 -10.38 22.40
N GLU A 186 7.30 -10.94 23.01
CA GLU A 186 7.46 -11.05 24.47
C GLU A 186 7.56 -9.67 25.14
N LYS A 187 8.42 -8.79 24.59
CA LYS A 187 8.60 -7.43 25.12
C LYS A 187 7.32 -6.59 25.00
N LEU A 188 6.56 -6.77 23.92
CA LEU A 188 5.28 -6.08 23.73
C LEU A 188 4.23 -6.55 24.75
N GLU A 189 4.19 -7.85 25.03
CA GLU A 189 3.31 -8.41 26.05
C GLU A 189 3.72 -7.96 27.46
N GLN A 190 5.02 -7.87 27.76
CA GLN A 190 5.52 -7.31 29.02
C GLN A 190 5.05 -5.86 29.20
N ILE A 191 5.23 -5.01 28.18
CA ILE A 191 4.76 -3.62 28.20
C ILE A 191 3.23 -3.56 28.44
N ARG A 192 2.46 -4.46 27.81
CA ARG A 192 1.01 -4.54 28.02
C ARG A 192 0.69 -4.89 29.47
N GLN A 193 1.38 -5.87 30.04
CA GLN A 193 1.19 -6.30 31.43
C GLN A 193 1.53 -5.19 32.42
N ASP A 194 2.69 -4.56 32.27
CA ASP A 194 3.16 -3.48 33.15
C ASP A 194 2.27 -2.24 33.05
N TYR A 195 1.77 -1.91 31.86
CA TYR A 195 0.84 -0.79 31.69
C TYR A 195 -0.54 -1.10 32.26
N THR A 196 -1.03 -2.34 32.11
CA THR A 196 -2.34 -2.75 32.66
C THR A 196 -2.32 -2.82 34.18
N SER A 197 -1.19 -3.24 34.77
CA SER A 197 -1.01 -3.30 36.23
C SER A 197 -0.76 -1.94 36.88
N GLY A 198 -0.44 -0.91 36.08
CA GLY A 198 -0.03 0.40 36.56
C GLY A 198 1.45 0.51 36.95
N ALA A 199 2.24 -0.54 36.74
CA ALA A 199 3.69 -0.54 36.96
C ALA A 199 4.44 0.36 35.96
N LEU A 200 3.88 0.54 34.75
CA LEU A 200 4.41 1.44 33.73
C LEU A 200 3.56 2.71 33.62
N LEU A 201 4.18 3.88 33.76
CA LEU A 201 3.49 5.16 33.63
C LEU A 201 3.28 5.54 32.16
N THR A 202 2.24 6.34 31.89
CA THR A 202 1.93 6.82 30.54
C THR A 202 3.09 7.58 29.88
N GLY A 203 3.89 8.32 30.66
CA GLY A 203 5.08 9.01 30.15
C GLY A 203 6.16 8.05 29.66
N GLU A 204 6.35 6.93 30.37
CA GLU A 204 7.32 5.89 30.02
C GLU A 204 6.87 5.11 28.79
N LEU A 205 5.57 4.78 28.70
CA LEU A 205 4.98 4.17 27.51
C LEU A 205 5.19 5.04 26.26
N LYS A 206 4.93 6.34 26.36
CA LYS A 206 5.17 7.29 25.26
C LYS A 206 6.64 7.34 24.87
N LYS A 207 7.55 7.31 25.84
CA LYS A 207 9.00 7.29 25.58
C LYS A 207 9.41 6.04 24.80
N ILE A 208 8.93 4.85 25.20
CA ILE A 208 9.18 3.60 24.47
C ILE A 208 8.69 3.70 23.01
N LEU A 209 7.50 4.27 22.80
CA LEU A 209 6.96 4.47 21.45
C LEU A 209 7.83 5.44 20.62
N ILE A 210 8.26 6.56 21.21
CA ILE A 210 9.12 7.56 20.56
C ILE A 210 10.45 6.92 20.14
N ASP A 211 11.11 6.21 21.07
CA ASP A 211 12.40 5.55 20.83
C ASP A 211 12.29 4.46 19.74
N THR A 212 11.11 3.90 19.54
CA THR A 212 10.82 2.92 18.49
C THR A 212 10.54 3.60 17.14
N LEU A 213 9.75 4.66 17.14
CA LEU A 213 9.34 5.42 15.95
C LEU A 213 10.48 6.20 15.31
N GLN A 214 11.27 6.91 16.12
CA GLN A 214 12.28 7.85 15.64
C GLN A 214 13.27 7.20 14.66
N PRO A 215 13.90 6.04 14.97
CA PRO A 215 14.86 5.48 14.05
C PRO A 215 14.20 4.69 12.91
N MET A 216 12.89 4.44 12.95
CA MET A 216 12.15 3.94 11.77
C MET A 216 11.94 5.07 10.77
N ILE A 217 11.46 6.23 11.25
CA ILE A 217 11.23 7.42 10.44
C ILE A 217 12.56 7.92 9.85
N ALA A 218 13.60 8.04 10.68
CA ALA A 218 14.92 8.48 10.23
C ALA A 218 15.49 7.55 9.15
N ALA A 219 15.38 6.22 9.32
CA ALA A 219 15.85 5.28 8.30
C ALA A 219 15.05 5.38 6.98
N HIS A 220 13.74 5.64 7.05
CA HIS A 220 12.93 5.88 5.86
C HIS A 220 13.34 7.19 5.16
N GLN A 221 13.53 8.26 5.92
CA GLN A 221 14.00 9.55 5.40
C GLN A 221 15.37 9.42 4.73
N GLU A 222 16.31 8.68 5.33
CA GLU A 222 17.61 8.45 4.71
C GLU A 222 17.51 7.65 3.41
N ARG A 223 16.67 6.61 3.35
CA ARG A 223 16.42 5.90 2.09
C ARG A 223 15.79 6.81 1.04
N ARG A 224 14.80 7.63 1.44
CA ARG A 224 14.14 8.59 0.54
C ARG A 224 15.11 9.59 -0.07
N LYS A 225 16.09 10.09 0.70
CA LYS A 225 17.12 11.01 0.20
C LYS A 225 17.99 10.42 -0.90
N GLN A 226 18.17 9.10 -0.93
CA GLN A 226 18.95 8.40 -1.96
C GLN A 226 18.14 8.16 -3.25
N ILE A 227 16.83 8.43 -3.26
CA ILE A 227 15.98 8.18 -4.42
C ILE A 227 16.15 9.33 -5.41
N THR A 228 16.77 9.03 -6.55
CA THR A 228 16.97 9.98 -7.65
C THR A 228 15.79 9.98 -8.61
N GLU A 229 15.72 10.97 -9.49
CA GLU A 229 14.73 11.03 -10.57
C GLU A 229 14.83 9.83 -11.51
N GLU A 230 16.06 9.36 -11.79
CA GLU A 230 16.30 8.15 -12.59
C GLU A 230 15.74 6.91 -11.89
N THR A 231 15.87 6.83 -10.56
CA THR A 231 15.30 5.73 -9.79
C THR A 231 13.78 5.73 -9.91
N VAL A 232 13.12 6.88 -9.68
CA VAL A 232 11.66 7.00 -9.86
C VAL A 232 11.25 6.61 -11.27
N LYS A 233 11.95 7.15 -12.29
CA LYS A 233 11.71 6.84 -13.69
C LYS A 233 11.85 5.34 -13.98
N GLN A 234 12.85 4.67 -13.42
CA GLN A 234 13.01 3.21 -13.59
C GLN A 234 11.82 2.44 -13.03
N PHE A 235 11.34 2.79 -11.83
CA PHE A 235 10.13 2.16 -11.27
C PHE A 235 8.89 2.44 -12.12
N MET A 236 8.79 3.65 -12.66
CA MET A 236 7.59 4.15 -13.37
C MET A 236 7.55 3.89 -14.87
N THR A 237 8.66 3.46 -15.47
CA THR A 237 8.70 3.11 -16.90
C THR A 237 8.07 1.72 -17.11
N PRO A 238 7.06 1.59 -17.99
CA PRO A 238 6.52 0.30 -18.40
C PRO A 238 7.62 -0.60 -18.96
N ARG A 239 7.83 -1.77 -18.35
CA ARG A 239 8.88 -2.72 -18.74
C ARG A 239 8.50 -4.15 -18.38
N LYS A 240 9.20 -5.12 -18.96
CA LYS A 240 9.15 -6.51 -18.48
C LYS A 240 9.83 -6.58 -17.11
N LEU A 241 9.13 -7.13 -16.11
CA LEU A 241 9.70 -7.42 -14.79
C LEU A 241 10.51 -8.73 -14.86
N ALA A 242 11.29 -9.04 -13.82
CA ALA A 242 12.13 -10.23 -13.73
C ALA A 242 11.34 -11.53 -13.50
N PHE A 243 10.35 -11.77 -14.36
CA PHE A 243 9.47 -12.93 -14.43
C PHE A 243 9.14 -13.21 -15.89
N ASP A 244 9.00 -14.50 -16.23
CA ASP A 244 8.63 -14.97 -17.56
C ASP A 244 7.13 -15.26 -17.71
#